data_AF-A0A0A9F4M9-F1
#
_entry.id   AF-A0A0A9F4M9-F1
#
_cell.length_a   1.000
_cell.length_b   1.000
_cell.length_c   1.000
_cell.angle_alpha   90.00
_cell.angle_beta   90.00
_cell.angle_gamma   90.00
#
_symmetry.space_group_name_H-M   'P 1'
#
loop_
_entity.id
_entity.type
_entity.pdbx_description
1 polymer ?
#
loop_
_entity_poly.entity_id
_entity_poly.type
_entity_poly.pdbx_seq_one_letter_code
_entity_poly.pdbx_strand_id
1 'polypeptide(L)' 'MTNLFHDSLGFGAAKMIRRIVGIARVEDLESIKDASKRAQCERAALNCAKAILKGRRQFENIEQVIVHIQSFGQD' A
#
# COMPACT_ATOMS: atom_id res chain seq x y z
N MET A 1 5.25 -22.31 3.13
CA MET A 1 4.18 -21.29 2.96
C MET A 1 4.65 -19.87 3.26
N THR A 2 5.50 -19.64 4.27
CA THR A 2 6.03 -18.31 4.64
C THR A 2 6.63 -17.51 3.48
N ASN A 3 7.49 -18.14 2.66
CA ASN A 3 8.08 -17.45 1.50
C ASN A 3 7.03 -16.97 0.49
N LEU A 4 6.02 -17.80 0.19
CA LEU A 4 4.91 -17.43 -0.69
C LEU A 4 4.12 -16.23 -0.14
N PHE A 5 3.88 -16.21 1.18
CA PHE A 5 3.23 -15.07 1.83
C PHE A 5 4.07 -13.79 1.71
N HIS A 6 5.36 -13.85 2.04
CA HIS A 6 6.25 -12.69 1.94
C HIS A 6 6.42 -12.19 0.51
N ASP A 7 6.49 -13.09 -0.47
CA ASP A 7 6.54 -12.71 -1.89
C ASP A 7 5.22 -12.08 -2.34
N SER A 8 4.08 -12.61 -1.90
CA SER A 8 2.75 -12.03 -2.17
C SER A 8 2.65 -10.61 -1.64
N LEU A 9 3.14 -10.35 -0.42
CA LEU A 9 3.21 -9.00 0.14
C LEU A 9 4.14 -8.09 -0.67
N GLY A 10 5.28 -8.61 -1.11
CA GLY A 10 6.23 -7.88 -1.94
C GLY A 10 5.62 -7.43 -3.28
N PHE A 11 4.99 -8.36 -4.01
CA PHE A 11 4.31 -8.05 -5.27
C PHE A 11 3.11 -7.14 -5.07
N GLY A 12 2.32 -7.35 -4.02
CA GLY A 12 1.20 -6.49 -3.66
C GLY A 12 1.65 -5.04 -3.42
N ALA A 13 2.67 -4.85 -2.60
CA ALA A 13 3.23 -3.53 -2.31
C ALA A 13 3.84 -2.86 -3.55
N ALA A 14 4.60 -3.60 -4.37
CA ALA A 14 5.12 -3.08 -5.63
C ALA A 14 3.99 -2.67 -6.60
N LYS A 15 2.91 -3.45 -6.65
CA LYS A 15 1.71 -3.13 -7.45
C LYS A 15 1.01 -1.87 -6.94
N MET A 16 0.90 -1.66 -5.64
CA MET A 16 0.37 -0.42 -5.07
C MET A 16 1.22 0.78 -5.51
N ILE A 17 2.53 0.72 -5.29
CA ILE A 17 3.47 1.82 -5.65
C ILE A 17 3.32 2.19 -7.13
N ARG A 18 3.40 1.21 -8.04
CA ARG A 18 3.35 1.49 -9.49
C ARG A 18 1.98 1.98 -9.97
N ARG A 19 0.89 1.72 -9.23
CA ARG A 19 -0.45 2.25 -9.55
C ARG A 19 -0.68 3.67 -9.02
N ILE A 20 0.13 4.12 -8.06
CA ILE A 20 0.07 5.48 -7.52
C ILE A 20 0.93 6.43 -8.37
N VAL A 21 2.21 6.10 -8.57
CA VAL A 21 3.18 7.02 -9.23
C VAL A 21 3.59 6.62 -10.65
N GLY A 22 3.14 5.45 -11.12
CA GLY A 22 3.47 4.97 -12.47
C GLY A 22 2.52 5.48 -13.54
N ILE A 23 2.84 5.15 -14.80
CA ILE A 23 2.09 5.61 -15.99
C ILE A 23 0.62 5.14 -15.95
N ALA A 24 0.39 3.89 -15.54
CA ALA A 24 -0.94 3.29 -15.53
C ALA A 24 -1.57 3.37 -14.12
N ARG A 25 -2.23 4.49 -13.84
CA ARG A 25 -2.93 4.75 -12.57
C ARG A 25 -4.25 3.96 -12.45
N VAL A 26 -4.98 4.12 -11.33
CA VAL A 26 -6.25 3.43 -11.03
C VAL A 26 -7.37 4.39 -10.71
N GLU A 27 -8.59 4.04 -11.13
CA GLU A 27 -9.78 4.88 -10.96
C GLU A 27 -10.09 5.21 -9.49
N ASP A 28 -9.77 4.31 -8.56
CA ASP A 28 -9.97 4.48 -7.12
C ASP A 28 -9.34 5.78 -6.59
N LEU A 29 -8.19 6.18 -7.14
CA LEU A 29 -7.50 7.43 -6.81
C LEU A 29 -7.84 8.53 -7.82
N GLU A 30 -7.93 8.20 -9.12
CA GLU A 30 -8.15 9.18 -10.19
C GLU A 30 -9.51 9.86 -10.12
N SER A 31 -10.54 9.15 -9.68
CA SER A 31 -11.91 9.67 -9.55
C SER A 31 -12.06 10.70 -8.42
N ILE A 32 -11.07 10.82 -7.53
CA ILE A 32 -11.04 11.87 -6.49
C ILE A 32 -10.75 13.23 -7.17
N LYS A 33 -11.80 14.04 -7.33
CA LYS A 33 -11.74 15.34 -8.03
C LYS A 33 -10.90 16.39 -7.31
N ASP A 34 -10.96 16.43 -5.98
CA ASP A 34 -10.14 17.34 -5.18
C ASP A 34 -8.68 16.86 -5.19
N ALA A 35 -7.82 17.65 -5.83
CA ALA A 35 -6.41 17.31 -5.98
C ALA A 35 -5.67 17.21 -4.64
N SER A 36 -6.01 18.04 -3.65
CA SER A 36 -5.40 18.00 -2.33
C SER A 36 -5.81 16.73 -1.59
N LYS A 37 -7.10 16.37 -1.64
CA LYS A 37 -7.60 15.13 -1.04
C LYS A 37 -7.01 13.89 -1.73
N ARG A 38 -6.93 13.90 -3.06
CA ARG A 38 -6.29 12.82 -3.84
C ARG A 38 -4.83 12.64 -3.42
N ALA A 39 -4.06 13.73 -3.36
CA ALA A 39 -2.66 13.69 -2.97
C ALA A 39 -2.47 13.16 -1.53
N GLN A 40 -3.37 13.49 -0.60
CA GLN A 40 -3.36 12.92 0.75
C GLN A 40 -3.56 11.40 0.72
N CYS A 41 -4.59 10.92 0.02
CA CYS A 41 -4.85 9.48 -0.13
C CYS A 41 -3.69 8.75 -0.83
N GLU A 42 -3.17 9.30 -1.94
CA GLU A 42 -2.02 8.76 -2.67
C GLU A 42 -0.78 8.66 -1.77
N ARG A 43 -0.50 9.69 -0.95
CA ARG A 43 0.63 9.72 -0.02
C ARG A 43 0.49 8.66 1.08
N ALA A 44 -0.69 8.55 1.69
CA ALA A 44 -0.97 7.54 2.71
C ALA A 44 -0.79 6.12 2.14
N ALA A 45 -1.39 5.84 0.98
CA ALA A 45 -1.26 4.56 0.29
C ALA A 45 0.19 4.24 -0.10
N LEU A 46 0.94 5.24 -0.57
CA LEU A 46 2.35 5.08 -0.95
C LEU A 46 3.24 4.79 0.27
N ASN A 47 2.98 5.46 1.40
CA ASN A 47 3.71 5.22 2.64
C ASN A 47 3.45 3.81 3.19
N CYS A 48 2.18 3.40 3.22
CA CYS A 48 1.78 2.03 3.57
C CYS A 48 2.48 0.98 2.68
N ALA A 49 2.43 1.16 1.35
CA ALA A 49 3.07 0.22 0.43
C ALA A 49 4.60 0.15 0.62
N LYS A 50 5.28 1.28 0.83
CA LYS A 50 6.72 1.30 1.13
C LYS A 50 7.03 0.57 2.44
N ALA A 51 6.19 0.72 3.47
CA ALA A 51 6.37 0.05 4.75
C ALA A 51 6.23 -1.47 4.59
N ILE A 52 5.17 -1.93 3.93
CA ILE A 52 4.97 -3.36 3.63
C ILE A 52 6.12 -3.91 2.79
N LEU A 53 6.53 -3.24 1.72
CA LEU A 53 7.59 -3.74 0.84
C LEU A 53 8.90 -3.98 1.60
N LYS A 54 9.32 -3.02 2.43
CA LYS A 54 10.57 -3.11 3.22
C LYS A 54 10.43 -4.08 4.38
N GLY A 55 9.28 -4.08 5.05
CA GLY A 55 9.01 -4.84 6.27
C GLY A 55 8.38 -6.21 6.07
N ARG A 56 8.08 -6.64 4.83
CA ARG A 56 7.25 -7.83 4.54
C ARG A 56 7.63 -9.12 5.27
N ARG A 57 8.92 -9.30 5.60
CA ARG A 57 9.44 -10.48 6.30
C ARG A 57 9.17 -10.48 7.81
N GLN A 58 8.71 -9.35 8.36
CA GLN A 58 8.35 -9.18 9.77
C GLN A 58 6.90 -9.60 10.04
N PHE A 59 6.07 -9.74 8.99
CA PHE A 59 4.70 -10.22 9.14
C PHE A 59 4.66 -11.74 9.14
N GLU A 60 4.01 -12.30 10.15
CA GLU A 60 3.81 -13.74 10.32
C GLU A 60 2.48 -14.21 9.71
N ASN A 61 1.48 -13.32 9.66
CA ASN A 61 0.15 -13.61 9.14
C ASN A 61 -0.51 -12.35 8.55
N ILE A 62 -1.68 -12.52 7.93
CA ILE A 62 -2.38 -11.42 7.25
C ILE A 62 -3.02 -10.44 8.24
N GLU A 63 -3.39 -10.90 9.43
CA GLU A 63 -3.99 -10.07 10.49
C GLU A 63 -3.04 -8.96 10.93
N GLN A 64 -1.74 -9.27 11.11
CA GLN A 64 -0.72 -8.27 11.42
C GLN A 64 -0.60 -7.20 10.31
N VAL A 65 -0.76 -7.59 9.04
CA VAL A 65 -0.74 -6.65 7.91
C VAL A 65 -1.97 -5.73 7.96
N ILE A 66 -3.15 -6.29 8.25
CA ILE A 66 -4.40 -5.51 8.37
C ILE A 66 -4.28 -4.47 9.50
N VAL A 67 -3.79 -4.88 10.68
CA VAL A 67 -3.55 -3.98 11.81
C VAL A 67 -2.56 -2.87 11.42
N HIS A 68 -1.48 -3.23 10.72
CA HIS A 68 -0.50 -2.26 10.24
C HIS A 68 -1.10 -1.25 9.25
N ILE A 69 -1.99 -1.68 8.35
CA ILE A 69 -2.66 -0.77 7.41
C ILE A 69 -3.60 0.21 8.14
N GLN A 70 -4.34 -0.28 9.14
CA GLN A 70 -5.28 0.54 9.91
C GLN A 70 -4.59 1.67 10.69
N SER A 71 -3.30 1.52 11.04
CA SER A 71 -2.55 2.60 11.70
C SER A 71 -2.22 3.79 10.78
N PHE A 72 -2.29 3.64 9.45
CA PHE A 72 -2.03 4.74 8.50
C PHE A 72 -3.22 5.72 8.32
N GLY A 73 -4.35 5.47 9.00
CA GLY A 73 -5.54 6.31 8.93
C GLY A 73 -5.74 7.29 10.10
N GLN A 74 -4.77 7.40 11.01
CA GLN A 74 -4.86 8.25 12.20
C GLN A 74 -4.04 9.55 12.14
N ASP A 75 -3.37 9.82 11.02
CA ASP A 75 -2.61 11.07 10.77
C ASP A 75 -3.35 12.04 9.85
#